data_AF-A0A822ECZ2-F1
#
_entry.id   AF-A0A822ECZ2-F1
#
_cell.length_a   1.000
_cell.length_b   1.000
_cell.length_c   1.000
_cell.angle_alpha   90.00
_cell.angle_beta   90.00
_cell.angle_gamma   90.00
#
_symmetry.space_group_name_H-M   'P 1'
#
loop_
_entity.id
_entity.type
_entity.pdbx_description
1 polymer ?
#
loop_
_entity_poly.entity_id
_entity_poly.type
_entity_poly.pdbx_seq_one_letter_code
_entity_poly.pdbx_strand_id
1 'polypeptide(L)'
;NWSDFLESEPFRVNAQCVRSIGPWSAGTKSEESSIHNTYIQMIDAAKHFIYIENQFFITIAQDSVVRNQLANVLFRRIERAHNNAEKFRIYVVLPLLPGFDNTNAVRAVLYFIMCSITKGDNSLFKRLENA
;
A
#
# COMPACT_ATOMS: atom_id res chain seq x y z
N ASN A 1 24.21 2.89 -17.46
CA ASN A 1 25.60 2.64 -17.06
C ASN A 1 25.69 3.02 -15.60
N TRP A 2 26.13 2.13 -14.69
CA TRP A 2 26.12 2.43 -13.24
C TRP A 2 27.14 3.51 -12.85
N SER A 3 28.15 3.74 -13.69
CA SER A 3 29.11 4.84 -13.55
C SER A 3 28.40 6.20 -13.52
N ASP A 4 27.44 6.43 -14.43
CA ASP A 4 26.76 7.73 -14.55
C ASP A 4 25.91 8.07 -13.30
N PHE A 5 25.41 7.06 -12.59
CA PHE A 5 24.67 7.24 -11.33
C PHE A 5 25.63 7.60 -10.18
N LEU A 6 26.76 6.90 -10.08
CA LEU A 6 27.79 7.15 -9.06
C LEU A 6 28.54 8.47 -9.29
N GLU A 7 28.60 8.93 -10.53
CA GLU A 7 29.21 10.20 -10.94
C GLU A 7 28.25 11.40 -10.82
N SER A 8 26.97 11.16 -10.53
CA SER A 8 26.00 12.24 -10.34
C SER A 8 26.17 12.93 -8.98
N GLU A 9 26.10 14.27 -8.98
CA GLU A 9 26.16 15.05 -7.75
C GLU A 9 25.01 14.67 -6.80
N PRO A 10 25.29 14.34 -5.53
CA PRO A 10 24.27 13.91 -4.59
C PRO A 10 23.32 15.07 -4.28
N PHE A 11 22.01 14.81 -4.36
CA PHE A 11 20.99 15.76 -3.94
C PHE A 11 20.70 15.61 -2.45
N ARG A 12 20.56 16.74 -1.74
CA ARG A 12 20.18 16.73 -0.31
C ARG A 12 18.70 16.37 -0.15
N VAL A 13 18.42 15.44 0.76
CA VAL A 13 17.04 15.04 1.12
C VAL A 13 16.87 15.01 2.63
N ASN A 14 15.63 15.24 3.08
CA ASN A 14 15.22 14.93 4.45
C ASN A 14 14.72 13.48 4.46
N ALA A 15 15.41 12.61 5.19
CA ALA A 15 15.08 11.19 5.29
C ALA A 15 14.75 10.80 6.73
N GLN A 16 13.79 9.90 6.89
CA GLN A 16 13.43 9.29 8.17
C GLN A 16 13.40 7.78 8.02
N CYS A 17 14.15 7.07 8.86
CA CYS A 17 14.07 5.62 8.93
C CYS A 17 12.78 5.19 9.64
N VAL A 18 12.12 4.19 9.07
CA VAL A 18 10.88 3.58 9.59
C VAL A 18 11.02 2.06 9.60
N ARG A 19 10.26 1.37 10.45
CA ARG A 19 10.35 -0.08 10.65
C ARG A 19 9.03 -0.70 11.13
N SER A 20 8.98 -2.03 11.08
CA SER A 20 7.94 -2.87 11.66
C SER A 20 8.62 -3.90 12.56
N ILE A 21 8.56 -3.72 13.88
CA ILE A 21 9.25 -4.57 14.85
C ILE A 21 8.39 -4.80 16.10
N GLY A 22 8.72 -5.82 16.89
CA GLY A 22 8.05 -6.09 18.15
C GLY A 22 8.94 -6.87 19.13
N PRO A 23 8.38 -7.30 20.27
CA PRO A 23 9.13 -7.99 21.32
C PRO A 23 9.90 -9.21 20.80
N TRP A 24 9.29 -10.01 19.93
CA TRP A 24 9.89 -11.24 19.42
C TRP A 24 11.02 -11.02 18.41
N SER A 25 10.99 -9.92 17.65
CA SER A 25 11.92 -9.66 16.56
C SER A 25 13.07 -8.72 16.94
N ALA A 26 12.85 -7.83 17.92
CA ALA A 26 13.83 -6.80 18.30
C ALA A 26 13.92 -6.56 19.83
N GLY A 27 13.22 -7.36 20.66
CA GLY A 27 13.26 -7.20 22.12
C GLY A 27 12.62 -5.91 22.65
N THR A 28 11.78 -5.25 21.84
CA THR A 28 11.09 -4.02 22.26
C THR A 28 9.97 -4.31 23.26
N LYS A 29 9.62 -3.33 24.10
CA LYS A 29 8.51 -3.46 25.07
C LYS A 29 7.14 -3.52 24.42
N SER A 30 6.99 -2.85 23.27
CA SER A 30 5.76 -2.77 22.49
C SER A 30 6.08 -2.93 21.01
N GLU A 31 5.04 -3.21 20.23
CA GLU A 31 5.13 -3.19 18.77
C GLU A 31 5.38 -1.77 18.27
N GLU A 32 6.21 -1.67 17.22
CA GLU A 32 6.40 -0.46 16.44
C GLU A 32 5.97 -0.73 15.00
N SER A 33 5.09 0.11 14.48
CA SER A 33 4.51 0.01 13.13
C SER A 33 4.70 1.31 12.34
N SER A 34 5.88 1.94 12.49
CA SER A 34 6.17 3.25 11.89
C SER A 34 6.05 3.25 10.36
N ILE A 35 6.39 2.15 9.68
CA ILE A 35 6.12 1.99 8.23
C ILE A 35 4.63 2.18 7.93
N HIS A 36 3.76 1.49 8.67
CA HIS A 36 2.31 1.55 8.44
C HIS A 36 1.77 2.96 8.64
N ASN A 37 2.17 3.60 9.74
CA ASN A 37 1.73 4.95 10.07
C ASN A 37 2.20 5.98 9.04
N THR A 38 3.44 5.87 8.57
CA THR A 38 3.97 6.73 7.51
C THR A 38 3.20 6.55 6.20
N TYR A 39 2.88 5.31 5.80
CA TYR A 39 2.05 5.08 4.62
C TYR A 39 0.69 5.77 4.73
N ILE A 40 0.01 5.64 5.88
CA ILE A 40 -1.28 6.32 6.13
C ILE A 40 -1.14 7.83 5.96
N GLN A 41 -0.14 8.42 6.60
CA GLN A 41 0.09 9.88 6.55
C GLN A 41 0.41 10.36 5.13
N MET A 42 1.26 9.62 4.39
CA MET A 42 1.65 10.00 3.03
C MET A 42 0.49 9.90 2.04
N ILE A 43 -0.37 8.88 2.17
CA ILE A 43 -1.57 8.74 1.33
C ILE A 43 -2.55 9.88 1.63
N ASP A 44 -2.80 10.17 2.91
CA ASP A 44 -3.74 11.23 3.31
C ASP A 44 -3.26 12.63 2.89
N ALA A 45 -1.94 12.88 2.96
CA ALA A 45 -1.33 14.16 2.57
C ALA A 45 -1.14 14.34 1.05
N ALA A 46 -1.26 13.28 0.25
CA ALA A 46 -1.01 13.33 -1.19
C ALA A 46 -1.93 14.34 -1.91
N LYS A 47 -1.40 15.13 -2.84
CA LYS A 47 -2.17 16.20 -3.52
C LYS A 47 -2.61 15.88 -4.94
N HIS A 48 -1.78 15.19 -5.72
CA HIS A 48 -2.01 15.01 -7.17
C HIS A 48 -2.09 13.56 -7.61
N PHE A 49 -1.13 12.74 -7.16
CA PHE A 49 -1.16 11.32 -7.48
C PHE A 49 -0.40 10.50 -6.45
N ILE A 50 -0.63 9.19 -6.48
CA ILE A 50 0.15 8.19 -5.76
C ILE A 50 0.59 7.13 -6.77
N TYR A 51 1.85 6.77 -6.74
CA TYR A 51 2.41 5.62 -7.47
C TYR A 51 2.81 4.56 -6.46
N ILE A 52 2.26 3.35 -6.61
CA ILE A 52 2.52 2.20 -5.76
C ILE A 52 3.08 1.11 -6.65
N GLU A 53 4.32 0.72 -6.42
CA GLU A 53 4.91 -0.50 -6.96
C GLU A 53 5.24 -1.38 -5.76
N ASN A 54 4.59 -2.55 -5.67
CA ASN A 54 4.78 -3.44 -4.53
C ASN A 54 4.58 -4.90 -4.93
N GLN A 55 5.22 -5.81 -4.21
CA GLN A 55 5.06 -7.24 -4.46
C GLN A 55 3.64 -7.74 -4.13
N PHE A 56 2.98 -7.10 -3.14
CA PHE A 56 1.64 -7.48 -2.68
C PHE A 56 0.73 -6.26 -2.51
N PHE A 57 -0.56 -6.45 -2.76
CA PHE A 57 -1.61 -5.48 -2.47
C PHE A 57 -2.75 -6.14 -1.71
N ILE A 58 -2.49 -6.45 -0.43
CA ILE A 58 -3.46 -7.08 0.48
C ILE A 58 -3.81 -6.08 1.58
N THR A 59 -4.98 -5.47 1.46
CA THR A 59 -5.36 -4.34 2.31
C THR A 59 -6.85 -4.28 2.68
N ILE A 60 -7.70 -5.09 2.05
CA ILE A 60 -9.05 -5.38 2.53
C ILE A 60 -9.31 -6.88 2.41
N ALA A 61 -9.89 -7.47 3.44
CA ALA A 61 -10.56 -8.76 3.35
C ALA A 61 -12.02 -8.60 3.78
N GLN A 62 -12.91 -9.43 3.22
CA GLN A 62 -14.33 -9.47 3.60
C GLN A 62 -14.50 -9.85 5.09
N ASP A 63 -13.60 -10.67 5.60
CA ASP A 63 -13.58 -11.13 6.98
C ASP A 63 -12.44 -10.44 7.76
N SER A 64 -12.62 -10.23 9.06
CA SER A 64 -11.79 -9.44 10.01
C SER A 64 -10.30 -9.81 10.14
N VAL A 65 -9.78 -10.63 9.22
CA VAL A 65 -8.41 -11.13 9.15
C VAL A 65 -7.42 -10.04 8.72
N VAL A 66 -7.78 -9.18 7.76
CA VAL A 66 -6.89 -8.10 7.28
C VAL A 66 -7.16 -6.82 8.06
N ARG A 67 -6.14 -6.34 8.79
CA ARG A 67 -6.27 -5.20 9.73
C ARG A 67 -5.64 -3.90 9.26
N ASN A 68 -4.76 -3.95 8.25
CA ASN A 68 -4.08 -2.75 7.79
C ASN A 68 -5.09 -1.78 7.15
N GLN A 69 -4.93 -0.48 7.40
CA GLN A 69 -5.90 0.53 7.01
C GLN A 69 -5.62 1.18 5.63
N LEU A 70 -4.71 0.63 4.82
CA LEU A 70 -4.23 1.34 3.63
C LEU A 70 -5.35 1.60 2.62
N ALA A 71 -6.19 0.61 2.33
CA ALA A 71 -7.33 0.78 1.42
C ALA A 71 -8.38 1.76 1.96
N ASN A 72 -8.60 1.78 3.28
CA ASN A 72 -9.51 2.75 3.90
C ASN A 72 -9.01 4.18 3.70
N VAL A 73 -7.69 4.40 3.79
CA VAL A 73 -7.09 5.72 3.58
C VAL A 73 -7.04 6.06 2.08
N LEU A 74 -6.72 5.09 1.21
CA LEU A 74 -6.76 5.28 -0.25
C LEU A 74 -8.17 5.65 -0.71
N PHE A 75 -9.19 4.91 -0.27
CA PHE A 75 -10.59 5.19 -0.56
C PHE A 75 -10.96 6.62 -0.12
N ARG A 76 -10.73 6.98 1.15
CA ARG A 76 -11.02 8.32 1.67
C ARG A 76 -10.29 9.42 0.90
N ARG A 77 -9.06 9.16 0.46
CA ARG A 77 -8.29 10.13 -0.33
C ARG A 77 -8.91 10.34 -1.71
N ILE A 78 -9.36 9.27 -2.37
CA ILE A 78 -10.06 9.36 -3.67
C ILE A 78 -11.40 10.09 -3.49
N GLU A 79 -12.18 9.70 -2.49
CA GLU A 79 -13.47 10.32 -2.16
C GLU A 79 -13.30 11.83 -1.90
N ARG A 80 -12.28 12.24 -1.13
CA ARG A 80 -11.94 13.65 -0.92
C ARG A 80 -11.63 14.38 -2.24
N ALA A 81 -10.86 13.77 -3.14
CA ALA A 81 -10.58 14.37 -4.45
C ALA A 81 -11.85 14.51 -5.29
N HIS A 82 -12.71 13.49 -5.28
CA HIS A 82 -13.98 13.50 -6.00
C HIS A 82 -14.87 14.65 -5.50
N ASN A 83 -15.06 14.75 -4.19
CA ASN A 83 -15.88 15.78 -3.55
C ASN A 83 -15.36 17.20 -3.82
N ASN A 84 -14.04 17.37 -3.94
CA ASN A 84 -13.40 18.65 -4.24
C ASN A 84 -13.26 18.93 -5.75
N ALA A 85 -13.75 18.06 -6.63
CA ALA A 85 -13.53 18.12 -8.08
C ALA A 85 -12.04 18.23 -8.47
N GLU A 86 -11.16 17.59 -7.71
CA GLU A 86 -9.71 17.56 -7.95
C GLU A 86 -9.32 16.42 -8.90
N LYS A 87 -8.44 16.70 -9.86
CA LYS A 87 -7.80 15.65 -10.66
C LYS A 87 -6.77 14.91 -9.82
N PHE A 88 -7.15 13.75 -9.29
CA PHE A 88 -6.29 12.86 -8.51
C PHE A 88 -6.18 11.48 -9.15
N ARG A 89 -4.98 10.87 -9.13
CA ARG A 89 -4.74 9.56 -9.76
C ARG A 89 -3.96 8.63 -8.85
N ILE A 90 -4.32 7.35 -8.85
CA ILE A 90 -3.57 6.30 -8.15
C ILE A 90 -3.16 5.25 -9.18
N TYR A 91 -1.87 4.95 -9.22
CA TYR A 91 -1.28 3.93 -10.06
C TYR A 91 -0.78 2.81 -9.16
N VAL A 92 -1.24 1.58 -9.41
CA VAL A 92 -0.80 0.40 -8.65
C VAL A 92 -0.21 -0.60 -9.64
N VAL A 93 1.07 -0.90 -9.48
CA VAL A 93 1.84 -1.85 -10.29
C VAL A 93 2.16 -3.05 -9.42
N LEU A 94 1.69 -4.22 -9.86
CA LEU A 94 1.86 -5.49 -9.18
C LEU A 94 2.46 -6.51 -10.15
N PRO A 95 3.21 -7.51 -9.65
CA PRO A 95 3.60 -8.64 -10.47
C PRO A 95 2.35 -9.38 -10.97
N LEU A 96 2.39 -9.91 -12.19
CA LEU A 96 1.29 -10.67 -12.77
C LEU A 96 0.94 -11.90 -11.94
N LEU A 97 1.96 -12.55 -11.38
CA LEU A 97 1.83 -13.68 -10.47
C LEU A 97 2.79 -13.49 -9.28
N PRO A 98 2.36 -13.84 -8.05
CA PRO A 98 3.26 -13.95 -6.91
C PRO A 98 4.43 -14.91 -7.19
N GLY A 99 5.65 -14.53 -6.81
CA GLY A 99 6.87 -15.33 -6.98
C GLY A 99 7.03 -16.44 -5.95
N PHE A 100 6.06 -17.34 -5.83
CA PHE A 100 6.13 -18.53 -4.97
C PHE A 100 6.12 -19.81 -5.81
N ASP A 101 6.90 -20.82 -5.39
CA ASP A 101 6.92 -22.13 -6.05
C ASP A 101 5.69 -22.99 -5.71
N ASN A 102 4.99 -22.67 -4.62
CA ASN A 102 3.81 -23.41 -4.17
C ASN A 102 2.53 -22.83 -4.78
N THR A 103 1.86 -23.61 -5.64
CA THR A 103 0.62 -23.20 -6.33
C THR A 103 -0.51 -22.81 -5.38
N ASN A 104 -0.65 -23.47 -4.22
CA ASN A 104 -1.68 -23.13 -3.24
C ASN A 104 -1.39 -21.78 -2.57
N ALA A 105 -0.11 -21.49 -2.29
CA ALA A 105 0.30 -20.18 -1.78
C ALA A 105 0.04 -19.07 -2.80
N VAL A 106 0.38 -19.31 -4.08
CA VAL A 106 0.08 -18.39 -5.19
C VAL A 106 -1.42 -18.11 -5.27
N ARG A 107 -2.26 -19.15 -5.24
CA ARG A 107 -3.73 -19.01 -5.28
C ARG A 107 -4.28 -18.23 -4.09
N ALA A 108 -3.78 -18.50 -2.88
CA ALA A 108 -4.22 -17.82 -1.66
C ALA A 108 -3.86 -16.32 -1.71
N VAL A 109 -2.63 -16.00 -2.08
CA VAL A 109 -2.19 -14.60 -2.20
C VAL A 109 -2.98 -13.87 -3.30
N LEU A 110 -3.15 -14.50 -4.47
CA LEU A 110 -3.93 -13.93 -5.56
C LEU A 110 -5.38 -13.69 -5.14
N TYR A 111 -5.98 -14.61 -4.38
CA TYR A 111 -7.32 -14.43 -3.81
C TYR A 111 -7.41 -13.16 -2.95
N PHE A 112 -6.47 -12.96 -2.02
CA PHE A 112 -6.48 -11.78 -1.15
C PHE A 112 -6.18 -10.47 -1.91
N ILE A 113 -5.35 -10.51 -2.95
CA ILE A 113 -5.14 -9.37 -3.86
C ILE A 113 -6.46 -9.03 -4.56
N MET A 114 -7.15 -10.03 -5.11
CA MET A 114 -8.46 -9.82 -5.74
C MET A 114 -9.47 -9.27 -4.74
N CYS A 115 -9.54 -9.78 -3.51
CA CYS A 115 -10.41 -9.23 -2.47
C CYS A 115 -10.12 -7.77 -2.13
N SER A 116 -8.86 -7.36 -2.19
CA SER A 116 -8.46 -5.98 -1.89
C SER A 116 -8.85 -5.01 -3.01
N ILE A 117 -8.78 -5.47 -4.27
CA ILE A 117 -8.98 -4.62 -5.44
C ILE A 117 -10.44 -4.68 -5.92
N THR A 118 -10.94 -5.86 -6.30
CA THR A 118 -12.18 -6.00 -7.08
C THR A 118 -13.24 -6.93 -6.47
N LYS A 119 -12.85 -7.88 -5.64
CA LYS A 119 -13.72 -8.98 -5.19
C LYS A 119 -14.32 -8.70 -3.82
N GLY A 120 -15.65 -8.66 -3.77
CA GLY A 120 -16.42 -8.50 -2.54
C GLY A 120 -16.83 -7.06 -2.26
N ASP A 121 -17.86 -6.91 -1.44
CA ASP A 121 -18.55 -5.63 -1.22
C ASP A 121 -17.66 -4.57 -0.59
N ASN A 122 -16.66 -5.00 0.17
CA ASN A 122 -15.69 -4.12 0.82
C ASN A 122 -14.45 -3.82 -0.05
N SER A 123 -14.30 -4.42 -1.23
CA SER A 123 -13.14 -4.18 -2.10
C SER A 123 -13.02 -2.70 -2.50
N LEU A 124 -11.81 -2.23 -2.82
CA LEU A 124 -11.58 -0.83 -3.13
C LEU A 124 -12.43 -0.33 -4.29
N PHE A 125 -12.50 -1.09 -5.39
CA PHE A 125 -13.33 -0.71 -6.55
C PHE A 125 -14.81 -0.71 -6.21
N LYS A 126 -15.32 -1.75 -5.51
CA LYS A 126 -16.74 -1.83 -5.19
C LYS A 126 -17.19 -0.68 -4.28
N ARG A 127 -16.35 -0.27 -3.34
CA ARG A 127 -16.61 0.91 -2.51
C ARG A 127 -16.64 2.19 -3.32
N LEU A 128 -15.77 2.34 -4.31
CA LEU A 128 -15.75 3.51 -5.19
C LEU A 128 -16.95 3.56 -6.14
N GLU A 129 -17.45 2.41 -6.58
CA GLU A 129 -18.70 2.34 -7.37
C GLU A 129 -19.94 2.76 -6.58
N ASN A 130 -19.92 2.54 -5.26
CA ASN A 130 -21.05 2.80 -4.37
C ASN A 130 -21.00 4.19 -3.70
N ALA A 131 -19.91 4.94 -3.88
CA ALA A 131 -19.70 6.28 -3.32
C ALA A 131 -20.25 7.36 -4.26
#